data_AF-A0A4V6JGY2-F1
#
_entry.id   AF-A0A4V6JGY2-F1
#
_cell.length_a   1.000
_cell.length_b   1.000
_cell.length_c   1.000
_cell.angle_alpha   90.00
_cell.angle_beta   90.00
_cell.angle_gamma   90.00
#
_symmetry.space_group_name_H-M   'P 1'
#
loop_
_entity.id
_entity.type
_entity.pdbx_description
1 polymer ?
#
loop_
_entity_poly.entity_id
_entity_poly.type
_entity_poly.pdbx_seq_one_letter_code
_entity_poly.pdbx_strand_id
1 'polypeptide(L)'
;MAGRVAEQVSARIIERAIELVQERRPLLPGVRQALELCRSLDLHIGLASASPLHMQQQVLNMFGLEHYFDQLVSAEYLPYSKPHPEVYLIAAERLGSNPLRCITLEDSFNA
;
A
#
# COMPACT_ATOMS: atom_id res chain seq x y z
N MET A 1 16.44 -18.23 18.08
CA MET A 1 17.67 -17.64 17.52
C MET A 1 17.50 -17.30 16.03
N ALA A 2 17.14 -18.24 15.15
CA ALA A 2 16.98 -17.98 13.70
C ALA A 2 15.89 -16.95 13.33
N GLY A 3 14.72 -16.97 13.99
CA GLY A 3 13.64 -16.00 13.72
C GLY A 3 14.05 -14.54 13.94
N ARG A 4 14.82 -14.29 15.01
CA ARG A 4 15.33 -12.95 15.35
C ARG A 4 16.29 -12.39 14.31
N VAL A 5 17.03 -13.26 13.61
CA VAL A 5 17.97 -12.84 12.55
C VAL A 5 17.20 -12.49 11.28
N ALA A 6 16.20 -13.30 10.89
CA ALA A 6 15.37 -13.02 9.72
C ALA A 6 14.60 -11.69 9.87
N GLU A 7 14.00 -11.45 11.04
CA GLU A 7 13.31 -10.18 11.35
C GLU A 7 14.25 -8.98 11.25
N GLN A 8 15.47 -9.07 11.79
CA GLN A 8 16.47 -8.01 11.71
C GLN A 8 16.91 -7.73 10.27
N VAL A 9 17.05 -8.77 9.44
CA VAL A 9 17.39 -8.61 8.02
C VAL A 9 16.24 -7.94 7.27
N SER A 10 15.00 -8.38 7.49
CA SER A 10 13.81 -7.76 6.88
C SER A 10 13.69 -6.29 7.24
N ALA A 11 13.86 -5.92 8.52
CA ALA A 11 13.82 -4.54 8.96
C ALA A 11 14.86 -3.66 8.23
N ARG A 12 16.10 -4.14 8.10
CA ARG A 12 17.17 -3.43 7.37
C ARG A 12 16.88 -3.28 5.88
N ILE A 13 16.23 -4.27 5.26
CA ILE A 13 15.82 -4.20 3.85
C ILE A 13 14.73 -3.13 3.68
N ILE A 14 13.74 -3.10 4.57
CA ILE A 14 12.65 -2.11 4.54
C ILE A 14 13.20 -0.70 4.73
N GLU A 15 14.07 -0.50 5.74
CA GLU A 15 14.72 0.79 5.99
C GLU A 15 15.51 1.26 4.75
N ARG A 16 16.34 0.38 4.16
CA ARG A 16 17.11 0.75 2.98
C ARG A 16 16.21 1.05 1.77
N ALA A 17 15.10 0.34 1.61
CA ALA A 17 14.13 0.61 0.55
C ALA A 17 13.50 2.00 0.71
N ILE A 18 13.15 2.40 1.94
CA ILE A 18 12.60 3.72 2.26
C ILE A 18 13.62 4.82 1.95
N GLU A 19 14.89 4.64 2.36
CA GLU A 19 15.98 5.56 2.03
C GLU A 19 16.14 5.74 0.51
N LEU A 20 16.13 4.64 -0.25
CA LEU A 20 16.24 4.69 -1.71
C LEU A 20 15.05 5.40 -2.36
N VAL A 21 13.83 5.24 -1.83
CA VAL A 21 12.65 5.98 -2.30
C VAL A 21 12.81 7.47 -2.00
N GLN A 22 13.33 7.83 -0.83
CA GLN A 22 13.59 9.22 -0.47
C GLN A 22 14.66 9.86 -1.37
N GLU A 23 15.76 9.15 -1.64
CA GLU A 23 16.86 9.60 -2.50
C GLU A 23 16.41 9.77 -3.97
N ARG A 24 15.69 8.77 -4.50
CA ARG A 24 15.39 8.70 -5.95
C ARG A 24 14.06 9.30 -6.33
N ARG A 25 13.16 9.53 -5.37
CA ARG A 25 11.81 10.06 -5.57
C ARG A 25 11.07 9.39 -6.74
N PRO A 26 10.97 8.04 -6.80
CA PRO A 26 10.51 7.31 -8.00
C PRO A 26 8.98 7.31 -8.16
N LEU A 27 8.33 8.48 -8.11
CA LEU A 27 6.89 8.58 -8.31
C LEU A 27 6.56 8.27 -9.78
N LEU A 28 5.69 7.28 -10.00
CA LEU A 28 5.30 6.90 -11.36
C LEU A 28 4.52 8.02 -12.07
N PRO A 29 4.71 8.19 -13.39
CA PRO A 29 3.92 9.14 -14.17
C PRO A 29 2.42 8.85 -14.02
N GLY A 30 1.60 9.90 -13.86
CA GLY A 30 0.15 9.77 -13.82
C GLY A 30 -0.44 9.47 -12.44
N VAL A 31 0.35 9.15 -11.42
CA VAL A 31 -0.18 8.79 -10.07
C VAL A 31 -1.03 9.91 -9.48
N ARG A 32 -0.55 11.16 -9.52
CA ARG A 32 -1.30 12.28 -8.95
C ARG A 32 -2.59 12.54 -9.74
N GLN A 33 -2.52 12.50 -11.06
CA GLN A 33 -3.67 12.68 -11.95
C GLN A 33 -4.72 11.58 -11.75
N ALA A 34 -4.30 10.34 -11.53
CA ALA A 34 -5.20 9.23 -11.25
C ALA A 34 -5.92 9.41 -9.90
N LEU A 35 -5.19 9.81 -8.85
CA LEU A 35 -5.79 10.09 -7.54
C LEU A 35 -6.76 11.27 -7.59
N GLU A 36 -6.39 12.36 -8.28
CA GLU A 36 -7.24 13.53 -8.51
C GLU A 36 -8.51 13.16 -9.29
N LEU A 37 -8.39 12.33 -10.33
CA LEU A 37 -9.53 11.84 -11.09
C LEU A 37 -10.48 11.02 -10.20
N CYS A 38 -9.95 10.07 -9.42
CA CYS A 38 -10.75 9.29 -8.49
C CYS A 38 -11.52 10.18 -7.52
N ARG A 39 -10.86 11.22 -6.97
CA ARG A 39 -11.52 12.19 -6.08
C ARG A 39 -12.57 13.04 -6.81
N SER A 40 -12.34 13.45 -8.05
CA SER A 40 -13.34 14.19 -8.85
C SER A 40 -14.59 13.36 -9.20
N LEU A 41 -14.50 12.04 -9.11
CA LEU A 41 -15.58 11.09 -9.34
C LEU A 41 -16.23 10.62 -8.02
N ASP A 42 -15.90 11.28 -6.90
CA ASP A 42 -16.38 10.93 -5.55
C ASP A 42 -16.08 9.48 -5.15
N LEU A 43 -14.95 8.93 -5.62
CA LEU A 43 -14.51 7.58 -5.24
C LEU A 43 -13.72 7.62 -3.93
N HIS A 44 -14.00 6.64 -3.07
CA HIS A 44 -13.16 6.33 -1.93
C HIS A 44 -11.89 5.58 -2.39
N ILE A 45 -10.75 5.90 -1.77
CA ILE A 45 -9.46 5.37 -2.18
C ILE A 45 -8.81 4.65 -1.01
N GLY A 46 -8.51 3.36 -1.20
CA GLY A 46 -7.72 2.56 -0.26
C GLY A 46 -6.40 2.11 -0.86
N LEU A 47 -5.36 1.98 -0.02
CA LEU A 47 -4.11 1.33 -0.37
C LEU A 47 -4.04 -0.06 0.29
N ALA A 48 -3.93 -1.12 -0.50
CA ALA A 48 -3.80 -2.49 -0.04
C ALA A 48 -2.45 -3.06 -0.49
N SER A 49 -1.53 -3.31 0.44
CA SER A 49 -0.15 -3.72 0.12
C SER A 49 0.41 -4.72 1.12
N ALA A 50 1.36 -5.55 0.68
CA ALA A 50 2.13 -6.44 1.55
C ALA A 50 3.22 -5.70 2.34
N SER A 51 3.59 -4.49 1.92
CA SER A 51 4.58 -3.68 2.63
C SER A 51 4.07 -3.26 4.00
N PRO A 52 4.95 -3.15 5.01
CA PRO A 52 4.60 -2.68 6.34
C PRO A 52 3.85 -1.34 6.33
N LEU A 53 2.93 -1.16 7.29
CA LEU A 53 2.10 0.03 7.34
C LEU A 53 2.95 1.31 7.50
N HIS A 54 4.02 1.25 8.30
CA HIS A 54 4.92 2.39 8.50
C HIS A 54 5.61 2.82 7.18
N MET A 55 6.01 1.86 6.34
CA MET A 55 6.60 2.12 5.04
C MET A 55 5.59 2.81 4.11
N GLN A 56 4.36 2.29 4.04
CA GLN A 56 3.29 2.89 3.22
C GLN A 56 3.08 4.36 3.61
N GLN A 57 2.95 4.62 4.91
CA GLN A 57 2.74 5.95 5.45
C GLN A 57 3.89 6.90 5.13
N GLN A 58 5.13 6.47 5.36
CA GLN A 58 6.30 7.30 5.09
C GLN A 58 6.43 7.65 3.60
N VAL A 59 6.22 6.67 2.71
CA VAL A 59 6.27 6.90 1.27
C VAL A 59 5.18 7.87 0.82
N LEU A 60 3.93 7.69 1.27
CA LEU A 60 2.85 8.62 0.95
C LEU A 60 3.12 10.04 1.46
N ASN A 61 3.68 10.18 2.66
CA ASN A 61 4.02 11.48 3.26
C ASN A 61 5.13 12.17 2.48
N MET A 62 6.17 11.44 2.05
CA MET A 62 7.27 11.98 1.24
C MET A 62 6.77 12.63 -0.06
N PHE A 63 5.74 12.07 -0.68
CA PHE A 63 5.16 12.58 -1.92
C PHE A 63 3.96 13.52 -1.72
N GLY A 64 3.57 13.76 -0.46
CA GLY A 64 2.38 14.55 -0.12
C GLY A 64 1.13 13.94 -0.74
N LEU A 65 0.94 12.63 -0.59
CA LEU A 65 -0.18 11.88 -1.17
C LEU A 65 -1.10 11.23 -0.13
N GLU A 66 -0.70 11.20 1.14
CA GLU A 66 -1.48 10.57 2.22
C GLU A 66 -2.95 11.02 2.24
N HIS A 67 -3.20 12.32 2.08
CA HIS A 67 -4.53 12.91 2.10
C HIS A 67 -5.47 12.38 1.00
N TYR A 68 -4.95 11.71 -0.03
CA TYR A 68 -5.77 11.05 -1.04
C TYR A 68 -6.30 9.70 -0.59
N PHE A 69 -5.81 9.09 0.49
CA PHE A 69 -6.21 7.73 0.89
C PHE A 69 -7.09 7.78 2.12
N ASP A 70 -8.29 7.21 2.02
CA ASP A 70 -9.23 7.08 3.15
C ASP A 70 -8.81 5.93 4.08
N GLN A 71 -8.16 4.90 3.52
CA GLN A 71 -7.70 3.71 4.26
C GLN A 71 -6.37 3.19 3.76
N LEU A 72 -5.50 2.80 4.69
CA LEU A 72 -4.27 2.06 4.43
C LEU A 72 -4.36 0.68 5.08
N VAL A 73 -4.06 -0.37 4.31
CA VAL A 73 -4.13 -1.76 4.76
C VAL A 73 -2.84 -2.48 4.39
N SER A 74 -2.18 -3.02 5.42
CA SER A 74 -0.96 -3.82 5.29
C SER A 74 -1.28 -5.30 5.47
N ALA A 75 -0.72 -6.14 4.60
CA ALA A 75 -0.74 -7.59 4.74
C ALA A 75 0.41 -8.14 5.60
N GLU A 76 1.28 -7.28 6.16
CA GLU A 76 2.48 -7.66 6.93
C GLU A 76 2.21 -8.69 8.03
N TYR A 77 1.06 -8.58 8.70
CA TYR A 77 0.68 -9.47 9.81
C TYR A 77 -0.56 -10.33 9.47
N LEU A 78 -0.99 -10.34 8.21
CA LEU A 78 -2.09 -11.21 7.80
C LEU A 78 -1.59 -12.65 7.66
N PRO A 79 -2.43 -13.66 7.97
CA PRO A 79 -2.06 -15.07 7.81
C PRO A 79 -1.64 -15.40 6.38
N TYR A 80 -2.23 -14.72 5.38
CA TYR A 80 -1.91 -14.90 3.97
C TYR A 80 -1.72 -13.55 3.27
N SER A 81 -0.63 -13.43 2.52
CA SER A 81 -0.40 -12.31 1.60
C SER A 81 -0.96 -12.62 0.20
N LYS A 82 -0.90 -11.64 -0.70
CA LYS A 82 -1.28 -11.80 -2.12
C LYS A 82 -0.57 -13.02 -2.73
N PRO A 83 -1.26 -13.87 -3.51
CA PRO A 83 -2.55 -13.65 -4.18
C PRO A 83 -3.79 -13.94 -3.33
N HIS A 84 -3.65 -14.19 -2.03
CA HIS A 84 -4.81 -14.32 -1.17
C HIS A 84 -5.55 -12.95 -1.06
N PRO A 85 -6.89 -12.90 -1.20
CA PRO A 85 -7.62 -11.65 -1.34
C PRO A 85 -7.83 -10.88 -0.03
N GLU A 86 -7.41 -11.43 1.11
CA GLU A 86 -7.71 -10.92 2.45
C GLU A 86 -7.39 -9.43 2.63
N VAL A 87 -6.26 -8.96 2.12
CA VAL A 87 -5.88 -7.54 2.21
C VAL A 87 -6.87 -6.63 1.46
N TYR A 88 -7.42 -7.07 0.32
CA TYR A 88 -8.42 -6.31 -0.43
C TYR A 88 -9.79 -6.37 0.21
N LEU A 89 -10.17 -7.52 0.77
CA LEU A 89 -11.44 -7.67 1.48
C LEU A 89 -11.47 -6.77 2.71
N ILE A 90 -10.38 -6.71 3.47
CA ILE A 90 -10.23 -5.80 4.61
C ILE A 90 -10.25 -4.34 4.14
N ALA A 91 -9.59 -4.01 3.03
CA ALA A 91 -9.62 -2.65 2.48
C ALA A 91 -11.06 -2.24 2.09
N ALA A 92 -11.78 -3.09 1.37
CA ALA A 92 -13.17 -2.83 1.00
C ALA A 92 -14.07 -2.66 2.24
N GLU A 93 -13.95 -3.53 3.23
CA GLU A 93 -14.67 -3.44 4.50
C GLU A 93 -14.41 -2.11 5.21
N ARG A 94 -13.14 -1.70 5.36
CA ARG A 94 -12.77 -0.44 6.02
C ARG A 94 -13.19 0.80 5.25
N LEU A 95 -13.28 0.71 3.92
CA LEU A 95 -13.85 1.75 3.06
C LEU A 95 -15.39 1.75 3.09
N GLY A 96 -16.04 0.84 3.83
CA GLY A 96 -17.50 0.71 3.84
C GLY A 96 -18.08 0.30 2.48
N SER A 97 -17.29 -0.37 1.64
CA SER A 97 -17.62 -0.67 0.25
C SER A 97 -17.82 -2.17 0.02
N ASN A 98 -18.77 -2.53 -0.86
CA ASN A 98 -18.89 -3.90 -1.32
C ASN A 98 -17.69 -4.25 -2.22
N PRO A 99 -16.94 -5.34 -1.97
CA PRO A 99 -15.75 -5.68 -2.76
C PRO A 99 -16.03 -5.88 -4.25
N LEU A 100 -17.24 -6.31 -4.63
CA LEU A 100 -17.65 -6.42 -6.05
C LEU A 100 -17.89 -5.07 -6.74
N ARG A 101 -17.85 -3.97 -5.98
CA ARG A 101 -17.94 -2.59 -6.49
C ARG A 101 -16.60 -1.86 -6.38
N CYS A 102 -15.53 -2.56 -6.00
CA CYS A 102 -14.17 -2.02 -5.94
C CYS A 102 -13.41 -2.38 -7.23
N ILE A 103 -12.48 -1.52 -7.60
CA ILE A 103 -11.51 -1.77 -8.67
C ILE A 103 -10.12 -1.64 -8.07
N THR A 104 -9.24 -2.59 -8.35
CA THR A 104 -7.85 -2.60 -7.90
C THR A 104 -6.91 -2.32 -9.08
N LEU A 105 -5.94 -1.43 -8.87
CA LEU A 105 -4.86 -1.17 -9.83
C LEU A 105 -3.58 -1.85 -9.32
N GLU A 106 -3.04 -2.78 -10.09
CA GLU A 106 -1.90 -3.63 -9.70
C GLU A 106 -0.92 -3.80 -10.86
N ASP A 107 0.35 -4.02 -10.52
CA ASP A 107 1.45 -4.22 -11.46
C ASP A 107 1.96 -5.67 -11.50
N SER A 108 1.35 -6.56 -10.72
CA SER A 108 1.77 -7.96 -10.58
C SER A 108 0.66 -8.96 -10.88
N PHE A 109 1.05 -10.12 -11.43
CA PHE A 109 0.13 -11.25 -11.63
C PHE A 109 -0.28 -11.95 -10.33
N ASN A 110 0.47 -11.73 -9.24
CA ASN A 110 0.20 -12.31 -7.94
C ASN A 110 -0.76 -11.47 -7.10
N ALA A 111 -1.42 -10.48 -7.71
CA ALA A 111 -2.46 -9.67 -7.08
C ALA A 111 -3.68 -10.52 -6.69
#